data_AF-L8GY69-F1
#
_entry.id   AF-L8GY69-F1
#
_cell.length_a   1.000
_cell.length_b   1.000
_cell.length_c   1.000
_cell.angle_alpha   90.00
_cell.angle_beta   90.00
_cell.angle_gamma   90.00
#
_symmetry.space_group_name_H-M   'P 1'
#
loop_
_entity.id
_entity.type
_entity.pdbx_description
1 polymer ?
#
loop_
_entity_poly.entity_id
_entity_poly.type
_entity_poly.pdbx_seq_one_letter_code
_entity_poly.pdbx_strand_id
1 'polypeptide(L)'
;MRKSSLLAIALLLVGVAVMFGGSAAAVDMPWLTVKQGNNRYFIADDQGRERELDDARRPIDPADYDGKCPVNKEEYYEPPVCQVDAGKGMYGQPTDFTSSNDFAQMRALGFNLVRLCLNWNLFEPQPGNYSQQYLDRIAQVVGWAKEQGIYILLDMHQDQYSRFIFADQAFNYPPYLQPQDGQDGAPAWAVVTDGWPAVAIDGQGPLNLAVMAAVDNFYNNLVIPGLPQGDAPGPGLQDHFIGAIAFLAKRFKNESTVVGYEIMNEPPPGFNFDLIDFSSSLLYPLYTRVIQALTGVRDGLPTCPSSQPNSRDCAYPSLGVEDNRHLIFFEPMAIRNQFDVSFQNSAPFTSYPNLVFSPHVYTHIFTIDQVLGLPATNNIYPPSYDFAFTTARYEANAMKAAVLVTEFGGAAHLDNITLIGTIEAQERSLVGSTMWSWKSNTGTDVSGEKDMWSVYAGPVMINGTMQPSGPILKARERFISRIYPRAVWGELLDFSYDTDYQSFTMNAVADAAGTTLIYIPPIVSGTVKIAASGAAEEHDMTVNPDNSRLVNIRIRGAGAYQVTIVPVGDAVHPLKAKEMSVEGASLMKEVMGAYASLAKVLASIKGQPSKLPVLLDFLASDAMKPL
;
A
#
# COMPACT_ATOMS: atom_id res chain seq x y z
N MET A 1 10.51 -38.74 3.39
CA MET A 1 10.15 -38.16 4.70
C MET A 1 10.76 -36.77 4.76
N ARG A 2 9.91 -35.77 5.05
CA ARG A 2 10.09 -34.29 5.05
C ARG A 2 10.51 -33.66 3.71
N LYS A 3 9.50 -33.07 3.06
CA LYS A 3 9.54 -32.36 1.77
C LYS A 3 9.85 -30.89 2.01
N SER A 4 10.93 -30.42 1.40
CA SER A 4 11.24 -29.04 1.08
C SER A 4 10.51 -28.64 -0.22
N SER A 5 9.84 -27.49 -0.22
CA SER A 5 9.19 -26.86 -1.39
C SER A 5 9.77 -25.44 -1.51
N LEU A 6 10.82 -25.19 -2.31
CA LEU A 6 10.88 -24.90 -3.76
C LEU A 6 10.42 -23.49 -4.16
N LEU A 7 11.38 -22.60 -4.42
CA LEU A 7 11.65 -22.06 -5.76
C LEU A 7 13.07 -21.47 -5.85
N ALA A 8 13.88 -21.96 -6.80
CA ALA A 8 15.24 -21.48 -7.09
C ALA A 8 15.57 -21.58 -8.61
N ILE A 9 15.98 -20.44 -9.20
CA ILE A 9 17.19 -20.14 -10.00
C ILE A 9 17.46 -20.81 -11.39
N ALA A 10 17.91 -19.98 -12.38
CA ALA A 10 19.05 -20.11 -13.34
C ALA A 10 18.71 -19.86 -14.85
N LEU A 11 19.60 -19.51 -15.82
CA LEU A 11 20.76 -18.61 -16.03
C LEU A 11 21.26 -18.82 -17.52
N LEU A 12 21.62 -17.75 -18.26
CA LEU A 12 22.57 -17.55 -19.42
C LEU A 12 22.58 -18.38 -20.75
N LEU A 13 22.67 -17.69 -21.93
CA LEU A 13 23.77 -17.75 -22.97
C LEU A 13 23.55 -16.94 -24.31
N VAL A 14 24.43 -15.93 -24.53
CA VAL A 14 25.19 -15.35 -25.71
C VAL A 14 24.72 -15.41 -27.20
N GLY A 15 24.86 -14.25 -27.92
CA GLY A 15 25.12 -14.13 -29.37
C GLY A 15 25.38 -12.67 -29.86
N VAL A 16 26.48 -12.40 -30.59
CA VAL A 16 27.10 -11.08 -30.91
C VAL A 16 27.02 -10.70 -32.42
N ALA A 17 27.19 -9.39 -32.72
CA ALA A 17 27.77 -8.73 -33.95
C ALA A 17 26.77 -8.18 -35.02
N VAL A 18 26.85 -7.02 -35.71
CA VAL A 18 27.90 -6.00 -36.06
C VAL A 18 27.24 -4.65 -36.51
N MET A 19 27.81 -3.51 -36.05
CA MET A 19 28.15 -2.17 -36.66
C MET A 19 27.61 -1.71 -38.05
N PHE A 20 27.56 -0.42 -38.48
CA PHE A 20 27.85 0.95 -37.98
C PHE A 20 27.37 2.00 -39.04
N GLY A 21 27.21 3.27 -38.60
CA GLY A 21 27.50 4.51 -39.38
C GLY A 21 26.27 5.38 -39.67
N GLY A 22 26.01 6.51 -38.98
CA GLY A 22 26.74 7.79 -38.92
C GLY A 22 25.78 8.88 -39.48
N SER A 23 25.60 10.12 -38.99
CA SER A 23 26.44 11.08 -38.26
C SER A 23 25.62 12.27 -37.70
N ALA A 24 26.10 12.86 -36.58
CA ALA A 24 26.08 14.29 -36.14
C ALA A 24 24.72 15.01 -35.91
N ALA A 25 24.46 15.81 -34.85
CA ALA A 25 25.27 16.43 -33.80
C ALA A 25 24.41 16.91 -32.59
N ALA A 26 25.12 17.18 -31.47
CA ALA A 26 24.82 17.94 -30.22
C ALA A 26 24.19 17.20 -29.01
N VAL A 27 24.96 17.07 -27.89
CA VAL A 27 24.45 16.78 -26.51
C VAL A 27 25.39 17.36 -25.43
N ASP A 28 24.78 17.87 -24.34
CA ASP A 28 25.31 18.31 -23.03
C ASP A 28 26.11 17.25 -22.21
N MET A 29 26.67 17.66 -21.06
CA MET A 29 27.63 16.94 -20.19
C MET A 29 27.28 15.45 -19.85
N PRO A 30 28.26 14.50 -19.82
CA PRO A 30 28.08 13.06 -19.56
C PRO A 30 28.13 12.74 -18.04
N TRP A 31 27.42 11.77 -17.42
CA TRP A 31 27.01 10.37 -17.70
C TRP A 31 28.12 9.30 -17.55
N LEU A 32 27.77 8.22 -16.85
CA LEU A 32 28.56 7.01 -16.50
C LEU A 32 29.14 6.30 -17.74
N THR A 33 30.24 5.53 -17.61
CA THR A 33 30.99 4.98 -18.77
C THR A 33 31.15 3.45 -18.78
N VAL A 34 31.23 2.82 -19.97
CA VAL A 34 31.47 1.37 -20.13
C VAL A 34 32.95 1.07 -20.41
N LYS A 35 33.57 0.18 -19.62
CA LYS A 35 34.96 -0.28 -19.82
C LYS A 35 35.04 -1.69 -20.40
N GLN A 36 36.03 -1.90 -21.28
CA GLN A 36 36.44 -3.19 -21.80
C GLN A 36 37.44 -3.85 -20.86
N GLY A 37 37.08 -4.99 -20.27
CA GLY A 37 38.03 -5.93 -19.69
C GLY A 37 38.56 -6.89 -20.75
N ASN A 38 39.55 -7.71 -20.39
CA ASN A 38 40.26 -8.56 -21.36
C ASN A 38 39.37 -9.52 -22.17
N ASN A 39 38.12 -9.81 -21.76
CA ASN A 39 37.16 -10.64 -22.52
C ASN A 39 35.66 -10.24 -22.40
N ARG A 40 35.26 -9.08 -21.82
CA ARG A 40 33.88 -8.53 -21.86
C ARG A 40 33.84 -7.03 -21.49
N TYR A 41 32.69 -6.35 -21.70
CA TYR A 41 32.46 -4.93 -21.37
C TYR A 41 31.47 -4.73 -20.20
N PHE A 42 31.60 -3.67 -19.37
CA PHE A 42 30.67 -3.33 -18.27
C PHE A 42 30.55 -1.81 -17.96
N ILE A 43 29.40 -1.34 -17.45
CA ILE A 43 29.14 0.05 -17.00
C ILE A 43 29.79 0.29 -15.63
N ALA A 44 30.49 1.41 -15.52
CA ALA A 44 31.19 1.85 -14.34
C ALA A 44 30.85 3.30 -13.99
N ASP A 45 30.82 3.56 -12.68
CA ASP A 45 30.95 4.91 -12.16
C ASP A 45 32.32 5.53 -12.49
N ASP A 46 32.48 6.79 -12.13
CA ASP A 46 33.70 7.60 -12.25
C ASP A 46 34.93 6.98 -11.54
N GLN A 47 34.75 5.87 -10.80
CA GLN A 47 35.79 5.11 -10.11
C GLN A 47 36.05 3.72 -10.70
N GLY A 48 35.31 3.30 -11.74
CA GLY A 48 35.59 2.05 -12.46
C GLY A 48 34.91 0.79 -11.91
N ARG A 49 33.82 0.91 -11.14
CA ARG A 49 33.16 -0.23 -10.46
C ARG A 49 31.98 -0.82 -11.26
N GLU A 50 32.01 -2.14 -11.47
CA GLU A 50 30.96 -2.96 -12.12
C GLU A 50 29.89 -3.41 -11.11
N ARG A 51 28.59 -3.33 -11.46
CA ARG A 51 27.48 -3.93 -10.69
C ARG A 51 26.35 -4.45 -11.59
N GLU A 52 25.84 -5.64 -11.28
CA GLU A 52 24.74 -6.37 -11.94
C GLU A 52 23.75 -6.93 -10.87
N LEU A 53 22.45 -6.86 -11.19
CA LEU A 53 21.25 -7.60 -10.70
C LEU A 53 20.37 -7.15 -9.48
N ASP A 54 19.14 -6.74 -9.86
CA ASP A 54 17.75 -7.11 -9.47
C ASP A 54 16.87 -6.37 -8.42
N ASP A 55 15.60 -6.27 -8.85
CA ASP A 55 14.30 -5.88 -8.28
C ASP A 55 14.08 -4.56 -7.50
N ALA A 56 13.93 -3.46 -8.25
CA ALA A 56 13.10 -2.33 -7.83
C ALA A 56 12.68 -1.53 -9.06
N ARG A 57 11.51 -1.87 -9.60
CA ARG A 57 11.11 -1.33 -10.90
C ARG A 57 9.79 -0.55 -10.79
N ARG A 58 9.90 0.70 -10.35
CA ARG A 58 9.02 1.82 -10.71
C ARG A 58 9.83 2.80 -11.58
N PRO A 59 9.24 3.65 -12.44
CA PRO A 59 10.00 4.57 -13.28
C PRO A 59 10.95 5.42 -12.43
N ILE A 60 12.23 5.34 -12.77
CA ILE A 60 13.34 5.94 -12.00
C ILE A 60 13.47 7.43 -12.29
N ASP A 61 12.99 7.84 -13.47
CA ASP A 61 13.16 9.19 -13.97
C ASP A 61 11.79 9.88 -14.05
N PRO A 62 11.57 10.96 -13.27
CA PRO A 62 10.42 11.85 -13.47
C PRO A 62 10.26 12.33 -14.92
N ALA A 63 11.33 12.34 -15.73
CA ALA A 63 11.30 12.70 -17.14
C ALA A 63 10.56 11.71 -18.05
N ASP A 64 10.35 10.46 -17.60
CA ASP A 64 9.49 9.49 -18.30
C ASP A 64 8.00 9.95 -18.34
N TYR A 65 7.64 11.03 -17.62
CA TYR A 65 6.28 11.52 -17.42
C TYR A 65 5.97 12.87 -18.07
N ASP A 66 6.57 13.20 -19.23
CA ASP A 66 6.38 14.46 -19.98
C ASP A 66 4.97 14.64 -20.58
N GLY A 67 3.97 14.81 -19.71
CA GLY A 67 2.59 15.15 -20.06
C GLY A 67 1.81 14.04 -20.77
N LYS A 68 2.37 12.83 -20.91
CA LYS A 68 1.76 11.69 -21.60
C LYS A 68 1.79 10.43 -20.73
N CYS A 69 0.97 9.46 -21.11
CA CYS A 69 1.05 8.10 -20.58
C CYS A 69 2.44 7.51 -20.89
N PRO A 70 3.26 7.16 -19.87
CA PRO A 70 4.56 6.57 -20.11
C PRO A 70 4.41 5.21 -20.78
N VAL A 71 5.40 4.84 -21.58
CA VAL A 71 5.43 3.52 -22.21
C VAL A 71 5.61 2.47 -21.11
N ASN A 72 4.72 1.47 -21.08
CA ASN A 72 4.88 0.35 -20.17
C ASN A 72 6.13 -0.45 -20.55
N LYS A 73 7.01 -0.73 -19.57
CA LYS A 73 8.26 -1.49 -19.78
C LYS A 73 8.24 -2.74 -18.90
N GLU A 74 8.80 -3.84 -19.38
CA GLU A 74 8.99 -5.08 -18.58
C GLU A 74 9.73 -4.79 -17.29
N GLU A 75 10.51 -3.72 -17.32
CA GLU A 75 11.09 -3.13 -16.14
C GLU A 75 9.97 -2.87 -15.12
N TYR A 76 8.99 -2.01 -15.32
CA TYR A 76 8.08 -1.64 -14.23
C TYR A 76 7.27 -2.83 -13.66
N TYR A 77 7.37 -3.13 -12.36
CA TYR A 77 6.56 -4.18 -11.72
C TYR A 77 5.08 -3.79 -11.71
N GLU A 78 4.82 -2.54 -11.33
CA GLU A 78 3.53 -1.87 -11.47
C GLU A 78 3.58 -0.95 -12.70
N PRO A 79 2.77 -1.25 -13.74
CA PRO A 79 2.75 -0.41 -14.93
C PRO A 79 2.20 0.98 -14.58
N PRO A 80 2.65 2.05 -15.30
CA PRO A 80 2.12 3.38 -15.10
C PRO A 80 0.60 3.46 -15.27
N VAL A 81 -0.08 4.10 -14.33
CA VAL A 81 -1.51 4.45 -14.47
C VAL A 81 -1.70 5.41 -15.63
N CYS A 82 -2.60 5.11 -16.55
CA CYS A 82 -2.79 5.82 -17.80
C CYS A 82 -4.25 6.22 -18.02
N GLN A 83 -4.45 7.35 -18.70
CA GLN A 83 -5.76 7.80 -19.19
C GLN A 83 -5.62 8.46 -20.57
N VAL A 84 -5.41 7.64 -21.63
CA VAL A 84 -5.08 8.12 -22.98
C VAL A 84 -6.20 8.93 -23.65
N ASP A 85 -7.45 8.73 -23.23
CA ASP A 85 -8.63 9.44 -23.73
C ASP A 85 -9.16 10.50 -22.76
N ALA A 86 -8.31 11.01 -21.85
CA ALA A 86 -8.67 12.06 -20.91
C ALA A 86 -9.30 13.29 -21.61
N GLY A 87 -10.29 13.89 -20.95
CA GLY A 87 -11.05 15.04 -21.45
C GLY A 87 -12.29 14.69 -22.28
N LYS A 88 -12.56 13.41 -22.58
CA LYS A 88 -13.81 12.99 -23.25
C LYS A 88 -15.03 12.92 -22.31
N GLY A 89 -14.85 13.16 -21.02
CA GLY A 89 -15.87 13.06 -19.98
C GLY A 89 -15.98 11.67 -19.37
N MET A 90 -16.66 11.58 -18.21
CA MET A 90 -16.78 10.40 -17.35
C MET A 90 -17.23 9.11 -18.05
N TYR A 91 -17.91 9.17 -19.20
CA TYR A 91 -18.36 7.98 -19.95
C TYR A 91 -17.95 7.99 -21.42
N GLY A 92 -17.10 8.95 -21.83
CA GLY A 92 -16.60 9.06 -23.21
C GLY A 92 -15.36 8.22 -23.48
N GLN A 93 -14.91 7.44 -22.50
CA GLN A 93 -13.64 6.71 -22.51
C GLN A 93 -13.90 5.19 -22.47
N PRO A 94 -13.26 4.39 -23.35
CA PRO A 94 -13.38 2.94 -23.33
C PRO A 94 -13.00 2.31 -21.99
N THR A 95 -13.66 1.21 -21.65
CA THR A 95 -13.46 0.45 -20.41
C THR A 95 -12.94 -0.96 -20.68
N ASP A 96 -12.67 -1.31 -21.94
CA ASP A 96 -12.08 -2.59 -22.29
C ASP A 96 -10.64 -2.67 -21.76
N PHE A 97 -10.18 -3.89 -21.46
CA PHE A 97 -8.84 -4.09 -20.88
C PHE A 97 -7.69 -3.72 -21.82
N THR A 98 -7.94 -3.64 -23.13
CA THR A 98 -6.93 -3.24 -24.12
C THR A 98 -6.76 -1.72 -24.18
N SER A 99 -7.70 -0.95 -23.63
CA SER A 99 -7.58 0.49 -23.48
C SER A 99 -6.60 0.88 -22.38
N SER A 100 -5.95 2.02 -22.54
CA SER A 100 -5.07 2.64 -21.54
C SER A 100 -5.81 3.73 -20.77
N ASN A 101 -7.02 3.40 -20.31
CA ASN A 101 -7.95 4.27 -19.59
C ASN A 101 -8.28 3.68 -18.21
N ASP A 102 -7.25 3.57 -17.37
CA ASP A 102 -7.29 2.87 -16.09
C ASP A 102 -8.41 3.36 -15.17
N PHE A 103 -8.64 4.68 -15.06
CA PHE A 103 -9.73 5.20 -14.23
C PHE A 103 -11.12 4.91 -14.80
N ALA A 104 -11.25 4.81 -16.12
CA ALA A 104 -12.52 4.41 -16.74
C ALA A 104 -12.81 2.92 -16.48
N GLN A 105 -11.76 2.09 -16.53
CA GLN A 105 -11.81 0.68 -16.15
C GLN A 105 -12.18 0.50 -14.67
N MET A 106 -11.52 1.22 -13.75
CA MET A 106 -11.82 1.21 -12.31
C MET A 106 -13.27 1.65 -12.03
N ARG A 107 -13.72 2.74 -12.67
CA ARG A 107 -15.10 3.24 -12.57
C ARG A 107 -16.11 2.17 -12.98
N ALA A 108 -15.86 1.47 -14.10
CA ALA A 108 -16.75 0.42 -14.58
C ALA A 108 -16.87 -0.75 -13.60
N LEU A 109 -15.83 -1.04 -12.81
CA LEU A 109 -15.86 -2.04 -11.73
C LEU A 109 -16.54 -1.53 -10.45
N GLY A 110 -16.84 -0.23 -10.37
CA GLY A 110 -17.49 0.40 -9.22
C GLY A 110 -16.54 1.00 -8.21
N PHE A 111 -15.24 0.95 -8.45
CA PHE A 111 -14.26 1.57 -7.55
C PHE A 111 -14.44 3.09 -7.54
N ASN A 112 -14.38 3.66 -6.34
CA ASN A 112 -14.55 5.09 -6.10
C ASN A 112 -13.34 5.70 -5.37
N LEU A 113 -12.31 4.91 -5.08
CA LEU A 113 -11.08 5.31 -4.40
C LEU A 113 -9.91 4.55 -5.02
N VAL A 114 -8.79 5.24 -5.21
CA VAL A 114 -7.49 4.67 -5.54
C VAL A 114 -6.48 5.11 -4.50
N ARG A 115 -5.79 4.16 -3.89
CA ARG A 115 -4.54 4.41 -3.17
C ARG A 115 -3.42 4.49 -4.19
N LEU A 116 -2.89 5.70 -4.38
CA LEU A 116 -1.84 5.98 -5.34
C LEU A 116 -0.51 5.95 -4.59
N CYS A 117 0.26 4.89 -4.80
CA CYS A 117 1.58 4.71 -4.21
C CYS A 117 2.57 5.72 -4.82
N LEU A 118 3.22 6.49 -3.97
CA LEU A 118 4.22 7.51 -4.30
C LEU A 118 5.52 7.19 -3.58
N ASN A 119 6.66 7.56 -4.17
CA ASN A 119 7.95 7.30 -3.52
C ASN A 119 8.68 8.59 -3.16
N TRP A 120 9.21 8.64 -1.94
CA TRP A 120 10.00 9.78 -1.47
C TRP A 120 11.19 10.07 -2.39
N ASN A 121 11.83 9.05 -2.95
CA ASN A 121 12.96 9.22 -3.86
C ASN A 121 12.61 9.95 -5.17
N LEU A 122 11.33 9.94 -5.58
CA LEU A 122 10.86 10.66 -6.76
C LEU A 122 10.45 12.09 -6.43
N PHE A 123 9.98 12.34 -5.19
CA PHE A 123 9.74 13.69 -4.70
C PHE A 123 11.02 14.46 -4.42
N GLU A 124 12.00 13.81 -3.81
CA GLU A 124 13.23 14.46 -3.35
C GLU A 124 14.47 13.69 -3.85
N PRO A 125 14.67 13.65 -5.18
CA PRO A 125 15.79 12.91 -5.77
C PRO A 125 17.15 13.45 -5.33
N GLN A 126 17.20 14.73 -4.93
CA GLN A 126 18.34 15.38 -4.30
C GLN A 126 17.89 16.04 -2.99
N PRO A 127 18.74 16.08 -1.95
CA PRO A 127 18.36 16.61 -0.65
C PRO A 127 17.85 18.05 -0.74
N GLY A 128 16.63 18.27 -0.25
CA GLY A 128 15.95 19.55 -0.21
C GLY A 128 15.58 20.12 -1.58
N ASN A 129 15.61 19.32 -2.65
CA ASN A 129 15.21 19.77 -3.98
C ASN A 129 14.03 18.91 -4.47
N TYR A 130 12.83 19.50 -4.43
CA TYR A 130 11.61 18.80 -4.72
C TYR A 130 11.27 18.78 -6.22
N SER A 131 10.93 17.60 -6.74
CA SER A 131 10.60 17.38 -8.14
C SER A 131 9.22 17.93 -8.50
N GLN A 132 9.20 19.12 -9.11
CA GLN A 132 7.97 19.68 -9.69
C GLN A 132 7.39 18.77 -10.78
N GLN A 133 8.24 18.10 -11.55
CA GLN A 133 7.80 17.20 -12.62
C GLN A 133 7.02 15.99 -12.07
N TYR A 134 7.50 15.40 -10.98
CA TYR A 134 6.77 14.30 -10.33
C TYR A 134 5.45 14.80 -9.72
N LEU A 135 5.44 16.00 -9.12
CA LEU A 135 4.22 16.63 -8.61
C LEU A 135 3.19 16.90 -9.73
N ASP A 136 3.63 17.36 -10.90
CA ASP A 136 2.77 17.58 -12.06
C ASP A 136 2.20 16.26 -12.61
N ARG A 137 2.99 15.19 -12.57
CA ARG A 137 2.52 13.85 -12.91
C ARG A 137 1.43 13.37 -11.94
N ILE A 138 1.61 13.55 -10.64
CA ILE A 138 0.57 13.22 -9.66
C ILE A 138 -0.69 14.05 -9.93
N ALA A 139 -0.54 15.35 -10.23
CA ALA A 139 -1.66 16.21 -10.54
C ALA A 139 -2.41 15.79 -11.81
N GLN A 140 -1.70 15.26 -12.81
CA GLN A 140 -2.30 14.67 -14.00
C GLN A 140 -3.16 13.45 -13.63
N VAL A 141 -2.63 12.52 -12.83
CA VAL A 141 -3.37 11.33 -12.37
C VAL A 141 -4.60 11.72 -11.53
N VAL A 142 -4.47 12.68 -10.60
CA VAL A 142 -5.59 13.22 -9.83
C VAL A 142 -6.64 13.84 -10.75
N GLY A 143 -6.23 14.56 -11.80
CA GLY A 143 -7.13 15.10 -12.81
C GLY A 143 -7.92 14.02 -13.56
N TRP A 144 -7.27 12.90 -13.90
CA TRP A 144 -7.92 11.76 -14.54
C TRP A 144 -8.91 11.06 -13.61
N ALA A 145 -8.55 10.87 -12.35
CA ALA A 145 -9.45 10.32 -11.33
C ALA A 145 -10.69 11.19 -11.14
N LYS A 146 -10.50 12.52 -11.08
CA LYS A 146 -11.58 13.51 -10.99
C LYS A 146 -12.57 13.41 -12.14
N GLU A 147 -12.08 13.25 -13.37
CA GLU A 147 -12.93 13.07 -14.55
C GLU A 147 -13.81 11.82 -14.45
N GLN A 148 -13.36 10.80 -13.72
CA GLN A 148 -14.04 9.52 -13.55
C GLN A 148 -14.79 9.41 -12.21
N GLY A 149 -14.84 10.47 -11.40
CA GLY A 149 -15.50 10.49 -10.10
C GLY A 149 -14.88 9.52 -9.08
N ILE A 150 -13.57 9.33 -9.17
CA ILE A 150 -12.76 8.48 -8.30
C ILE A 150 -11.89 9.36 -7.41
N TYR A 151 -11.93 9.11 -6.11
CA TYR A 151 -11.06 9.75 -5.13
C TYR A 151 -9.65 9.16 -5.17
N ILE A 152 -8.65 9.96 -4.76
CA ILE A 152 -7.25 9.55 -4.61
C ILE A 152 -6.82 9.67 -3.15
N LEU A 153 -6.33 8.59 -2.58
CA LEU A 153 -5.47 8.60 -1.39
C LEU A 153 -4.02 8.66 -1.88
N LEU A 154 -3.27 9.67 -1.43
CA LEU A 154 -1.85 9.83 -1.77
C LEU A 154 -1.00 9.14 -0.70
N ASP A 155 -0.35 8.05 -1.05
CA ASP A 155 0.41 7.22 -0.11
C ASP A 155 1.92 7.40 -0.29
N MET A 156 2.61 7.79 0.78
CA MET A 156 4.07 7.84 0.80
C MET A 156 4.63 6.44 1.04
N HIS A 157 4.67 5.69 -0.06
CA HIS A 157 4.96 4.28 -0.14
C HIS A 157 6.44 3.97 0.07
N GLN A 158 6.70 2.80 0.67
CA GLN A 158 8.01 2.18 0.78
C GLN A 158 7.84 0.69 1.06
N ASP A 159 8.68 -0.13 0.45
CA ASP A 159 8.95 -1.50 0.85
C ASP A 159 10.44 -1.64 1.17
N GLN A 160 10.75 -2.27 2.30
CA GLN A 160 12.13 -2.46 2.76
C GLN A 160 13.00 -1.18 2.66
N TYR A 161 12.41 -0.04 3.01
CA TYR A 161 12.98 1.32 3.06
C TYR A 161 13.46 1.93 1.74
N SER A 162 14.25 1.21 0.92
CA SER A 162 14.86 1.79 -0.28
C SER A 162 15.49 0.77 -1.23
N ARG A 163 15.34 1.00 -2.54
CA ARG A 163 16.05 0.30 -3.63
C ARG A 163 17.56 0.44 -3.63
N PHE A 164 18.10 1.37 -2.85
CA PHE A 164 19.53 1.66 -2.81
C PHE A 164 20.28 0.88 -1.73
N ILE A 165 19.63 -0.14 -1.15
CA ILE A 165 20.22 -1.10 -0.23
C ILE A 165 20.51 -2.39 -1.02
N PHE A 166 21.79 -2.75 -1.16
CA PHE A 166 22.23 -3.88 -1.98
C PHE A 166 22.90 -4.95 -1.13
N ALA A 167 22.48 -6.21 -1.31
CA ALA A 167 23.09 -7.36 -0.66
C ALA A 167 24.36 -7.81 -1.38
N ASP A 168 25.29 -8.35 -0.59
CA ASP A 168 26.43 -9.08 -1.14
C ASP A 168 26.02 -10.53 -1.42
N GLN A 169 25.50 -10.78 -2.62
CA GLN A 169 25.07 -12.10 -3.07
C GLN A 169 26.21 -13.13 -3.13
N ALA A 170 27.46 -12.68 -3.17
CA ALA A 170 28.63 -13.58 -3.25
C ALA A 170 29.12 -14.05 -1.87
N PHE A 171 28.68 -13.41 -0.79
CA PHE A 171 29.09 -13.77 0.56
C PHE A 171 28.32 -15.01 1.05
N ASN A 172 29.05 -15.98 1.60
CA ASN A 172 28.45 -17.20 2.15
C ASN A 172 27.95 -16.96 3.58
N TYR A 173 26.75 -16.40 3.70
CA TYR A 173 26.10 -16.17 4.99
C TYR A 173 25.68 -17.48 5.68
N PRO A 174 25.58 -17.50 7.03
CA PRO A 174 24.95 -18.60 7.75
C PRO A 174 23.52 -18.88 7.25
N PRO A 175 23.01 -20.13 7.34
CA PRO A 175 21.72 -20.50 6.73
C PRO A 175 20.49 -19.69 7.14
N TYR A 176 20.53 -19.07 8.32
CA TYR A 176 19.47 -18.23 8.90
C TYR A 176 19.64 -16.72 8.56
N LEU A 177 20.61 -16.36 7.73
CA LEU A 177 20.77 -15.03 7.15
C LEU A 177 20.78 -15.15 5.63
N GLN A 178 19.80 -14.53 4.97
CA GLN A 178 19.66 -14.57 3.53
C GLN A 178 20.02 -13.20 2.93
N PRO A 179 20.93 -13.12 1.94
CA PRO A 179 21.19 -11.86 1.25
C PRO A 179 19.92 -11.37 0.57
N GLN A 180 19.53 -10.14 0.87
CA GLN A 180 18.31 -9.53 0.35
C GLN A 180 18.50 -8.02 0.18
N ASP A 181 18.18 -7.52 -1.00
CA ASP A 181 18.20 -6.09 -1.32
C ASP A 181 17.02 -5.38 -0.64
N GLY A 182 17.09 -4.06 -0.53
CA GLY A 182 15.90 -3.25 -0.20
C GLY A 182 15.05 -2.99 -1.46
N GLN A 183 13.83 -2.47 -1.30
CA GLN A 183 12.88 -2.35 -2.41
C GLN A 183 12.59 -0.93 -2.84
N ASP A 184 11.72 -0.15 -2.22
CA ASP A 184 11.40 1.20 -2.70
C ASP A 184 11.09 2.18 -1.57
N GLY A 185 10.82 3.45 -1.92
CA GLY A 185 10.61 4.52 -0.95
C GLY A 185 11.73 5.56 -0.92
N ALA A 186 12.67 5.45 0.02
CA ALA A 186 13.63 6.50 0.34
C ALA A 186 14.71 6.72 -0.74
N PRO A 187 15.15 7.97 -0.99
CA PRO A 187 16.25 8.26 -1.91
C PRO A 187 17.59 7.76 -1.40
N ALA A 188 18.54 7.54 -2.32
CA ALA A 188 19.87 7.02 -2.02
C ALA A 188 20.61 7.82 -0.93
N TRP A 189 20.46 9.16 -0.96
CA TRP A 189 21.12 10.04 0.00
C TRP A 189 20.56 9.92 1.43
N ALA A 190 19.36 9.35 1.59
CA ALA A 190 18.69 9.10 2.87
C ALA A 190 18.91 7.67 3.40
N VAL A 191 19.75 6.86 2.75
CA VAL A 191 20.06 5.49 3.16
C VAL A 191 21.36 5.47 3.99
N VAL A 192 21.22 5.26 5.30
CA VAL A 192 22.36 5.12 6.23
C VAL A 192 22.24 3.80 6.98
N THR A 193 23.03 2.80 6.59
CA THR A 193 22.90 1.43 7.11
C THR A 193 23.86 1.12 8.26
N ASP A 194 24.63 2.09 8.73
CA ASP A 194 25.69 1.93 9.76
C ASP A 194 26.71 0.81 9.47
N GLY A 195 26.83 0.39 8.21
CA GLY A 195 27.70 -0.73 7.81
C GLY A 195 27.13 -2.12 8.10
N TRP A 196 25.85 -2.24 8.47
CA TRP A 196 25.17 -3.54 8.52
C TRP A 196 25.04 -4.14 7.12
N PRO A 197 25.24 -5.46 6.96
CA PRO A 197 25.01 -6.14 5.69
C PRO A 197 23.51 -6.19 5.38
N ALA A 198 23.15 -6.09 4.10
CA ALA A 198 21.78 -6.26 3.64
C ALA A 198 21.45 -7.76 3.58
N VAL A 199 21.06 -8.29 4.74
CA VAL A 199 20.68 -9.69 4.95
C VAL A 199 19.46 -9.76 5.85
N ALA A 200 18.50 -10.59 5.47
CA ALA A 200 17.29 -10.85 6.24
C ALA A 200 17.45 -12.07 7.13
N ILE A 201 16.98 -11.96 8.38
CA ILE A 201 16.85 -13.10 9.30
C ILE A 201 15.79 -14.04 8.76
N ASP A 202 16.17 -15.28 8.49
CA ASP A 202 15.32 -16.34 7.91
C ASP A 202 14.56 -15.92 6.64
N GLY A 203 15.15 -15.02 5.84
CA GLY A 203 14.55 -14.50 4.62
C GLY A 203 13.38 -13.54 4.85
N GLN A 204 13.12 -13.15 6.10
CA GLN A 204 12.04 -12.22 6.45
C GLN A 204 12.49 -10.79 6.13
N GLY A 205 11.92 -10.23 5.07
CA GLY A 205 12.27 -8.89 4.59
C GLY A 205 12.24 -7.77 5.65
N PRO A 206 11.24 -7.74 6.56
CA PRO A 206 11.21 -6.78 7.67
C PRO A 206 12.36 -6.93 8.68
N LEU A 207 13.06 -8.07 8.68
CA LEU A 207 14.22 -8.37 9.52
C LEU A 207 15.55 -8.23 8.77
N ASN A 208 15.58 -7.42 7.70
CA ASN A 208 16.81 -7.09 6.99
C ASN A 208 17.66 -6.10 7.80
N LEU A 209 18.88 -6.50 8.18
CA LEU A 209 19.71 -5.73 9.12
C LEU A 209 20.11 -4.34 8.60
N ALA A 210 20.38 -4.21 7.30
CA ALA A 210 20.70 -2.92 6.68
C ALA A 210 19.46 -2.01 6.62
N VAL A 211 18.31 -2.57 6.27
CA VAL A 211 17.01 -1.88 6.29
C VAL A 211 16.70 -1.40 7.69
N MET A 212 16.85 -2.27 8.70
CA MET A 212 16.59 -1.94 10.09
C MET A 212 17.46 -0.79 10.60
N ALA A 213 18.73 -0.74 10.18
CA ALA A 213 19.63 0.37 10.51
C ALA A 213 19.23 1.68 9.82
N ALA A 214 18.87 1.63 8.53
CA ALA A 214 18.40 2.80 7.78
C ALA A 214 17.11 3.39 8.38
N VAL A 215 16.17 2.52 8.74
CA VAL A 215 14.93 2.87 9.42
C VAL A 215 15.19 3.50 10.79
N ASP A 216 16.11 2.95 11.58
CA ASP A 216 16.49 3.53 12.86
C ASP A 216 17.09 4.94 12.69
N ASN A 217 17.96 5.13 11.71
CA ASN A 217 18.55 6.43 11.39
C ASN A 217 17.49 7.44 10.94
N PHE A 218 16.50 7.00 10.15
CA PHE A 218 15.33 7.80 9.82
C PHE A 218 14.55 8.19 11.08
N TYR A 219 14.14 7.24 11.94
CA TYR A 219 13.34 7.56 13.12
C TYR A 219 14.05 8.49 14.11
N ASN A 220 15.38 8.38 14.21
CA ASN A 220 16.20 9.25 15.03
C ASN A 220 16.41 10.65 14.44
N ASN A 221 15.82 10.95 13.29
CA ASN A 221 16.02 12.18 12.53
C ASN A 221 17.52 12.47 12.29
N LEU A 222 18.29 11.45 11.88
CA LEU A 222 19.73 11.58 11.70
C LEU A 222 20.05 12.80 10.81
N VAL A 223 20.98 13.64 11.27
CA VAL A 223 21.56 14.70 10.44
C VAL A 223 22.83 14.16 9.81
N ILE A 224 22.83 14.05 8.48
CA ILE A 224 23.99 13.55 7.73
C ILE A 224 24.98 14.71 7.53
N PRO A 225 26.21 14.64 8.09
CA PRO A 225 27.16 15.73 7.98
C PRO A 225 27.48 16.09 6.52
N GLY A 226 27.35 17.38 6.18
CA GLY A 226 27.63 17.89 4.85
C GLY A 226 26.52 17.72 3.82
N LEU A 227 25.40 17.08 4.18
CA LEU A 227 24.21 17.01 3.34
C LEU A 227 23.49 18.37 3.33
N PRO A 228 23.16 18.94 2.16
CA PRO A 228 22.47 20.23 2.10
C PRO A 228 21.02 20.07 2.56
N GLN A 229 20.55 21.00 3.41
CA GLN A 229 19.14 21.06 3.81
C GLN A 229 18.22 21.42 2.62
N GLY A 230 18.67 22.29 1.71
CA GLY A 230 17.86 22.82 0.61
C GLY A 230 16.55 23.45 1.12
N ASP A 231 15.43 23.11 0.48
CA ASP A 231 14.07 23.56 0.85
C ASP A 231 13.45 22.76 1.99
N ALA A 232 14.15 21.75 2.54
CA ALA A 232 13.64 21.01 3.68
C ALA A 232 13.51 21.92 4.91
N PRO A 233 12.50 21.67 5.78
CA PRO A 233 12.28 22.48 6.98
C PRO A 233 13.38 22.36 8.05
N GLY A 234 14.24 21.35 7.95
CA GLY A 234 15.35 21.08 8.85
C GLY A 234 16.33 20.07 8.24
N PRO A 235 17.50 19.85 8.88
CA PRO A 235 18.60 19.09 8.29
C PRO A 235 18.54 17.57 8.52
N GLY A 236 17.57 17.07 9.29
CA GLY A 236 17.45 15.65 9.59
C GLY A 236 16.58 14.89 8.59
N LEU A 237 16.74 13.56 8.53
CA LEU A 237 16.00 12.72 7.57
C LEU A 237 14.47 12.84 7.64
N GLN A 238 13.89 12.98 8.85
CA GLN A 238 12.45 13.21 8.99
C GLN A 238 12.05 14.61 8.57
N ASP A 239 12.92 15.60 8.78
CA ASP A 239 12.62 16.96 8.33
C ASP A 239 12.48 17.01 6.81
N HIS A 240 13.40 16.38 6.09
CA HIS A 240 13.32 16.23 4.64
C HIS A 240 12.02 15.50 4.20
N PHE A 241 11.72 14.36 4.82
CA PHE A 241 10.50 13.59 4.55
C PHE A 241 9.21 14.40 4.80
N ILE A 242 9.13 15.10 5.95
CA ILE A 242 8.01 16.00 6.29
C ILE A 242 7.91 17.13 5.25
N GLY A 243 9.04 17.67 4.81
CA GLY A 243 9.10 18.68 3.76
C GLY A 243 8.56 18.18 2.41
N ALA A 244 8.88 16.95 2.01
CA ALA A 244 8.34 16.32 0.81
C ALA A 244 6.82 16.14 0.87
N ILE A 245 6.28 15.65 2.00
CA ILE A 245 4.83 15.54 2.21
C ILE A 245 4.18 16.94 2.20
N ALA A 246 4.80 17.94 2.81
CA ALA A 246 4.28 19.31 2.81
C ALA A 246 4.30 19.95 1.42
N PHE A 247 5.32 19.66 0.60
CA PHE A 247 5.37 20.07 -0.80
C PHE A 247 4.21 19.47 -1.60
N LEU A 248 3.92 18.18 -1.40
CA LEU A 248 2.76 17.51 -1.97
C LEU A 248 1.43 18.13 -1.49
N ALA A 249 1.26 18.33 -0.19
CA ALA A 249 0.02 18.84 0.38
C ALA A 249 -0.28 20.28 -0.04
N LYS A 250 0.74 21.14 -0.22
CA LYS A 250 0.58 22.49 -0.76
C LYS A 250 -0.10 22.50 -2.13
N ARG A 251 0.16 21.49 -2.96
CA ARG A 251 -0.43 21.36 -4.30
C ARG A 251 -1.91 20.99 -4.28
N PHE A 252 -2.30 20.14 -3.32
CA PHE A 252 -3.62 19.49 -3.29
C PHE A 252 -4.56 19.97 -2.19
N LYS A 253 -4.13 20.89 -1.31
CA LYS A 253 -4.94 21.49 -0.24
C LYS A 253 -6.39 21.88 -0.63
N ASN A 254 -6.62 22.30 -1.87
CA ASN A 254 -7.93 22.72 -2.35
C ASN A 254 -8.56 21.73 -3.37
N GLU A 255 -8.05 20.51 -3.49
CA GLU A 255 -8.51 19.50 -4.45
C GLU A 255 -9.25 18.38 -3.73
N SER A 256 -10.59 18.45 -3.71
CA SER A 256 -11.45 17.47 -3.04
C SER A 256 -11.41 16.07 -3.65
N THR A 257 -10.86 15.89 -4.85
CA THR A 257 -10.59 14.56 -5.39
C THR A 257 -9.54 13.82 -4.58
N VAL A 258 -8.60 14.53 -3.94
CA VAL A 258 -7.69 13.94 -2.97
C VAL A 258 -8.46 13.79 -1.65
N VAL A 259 -8.59 12.57 -1.13
CA VAL A 259 -9.23 12.35 0.18
C VAL A 259 -8.30 12.67 1.33
N GLY A 260 -7.00 12.49 1.12
CA GLY A 260 -5.99 12.68 2.15
C GLY A 260 -4.61 12.16 1.79
N TYR A 261 -3.76 12.12 2.81
CA TYR A 261 -2.37 11.71 2.72
C TYR A 261 -2.12 10.56 3.71
N GLU A 262 -1.57 9.45 3.22
CA GLU A 262 -1.06 8.36 4.06
C GLU A 262 0.43 8.57 4.30
N ILE A 263 0.78 8.67 5.58
CA ILE A 263 2.08 9.22 5.99
C ILE A 263 3.23 8.28 5.62
N MET A 264 3.03 6.97 5.77
CA MET A 264 4.07 5.96 5.53
C MET A 264 3.41 4.59 5.41
N ASN A 265 3.61 3.93 4.26
CA ASN A 265 3.29 2.53 4.05
C ASN A 265 4.07 1.63 5.01
N GLU A 266 3.39 0.65 5.60
CA GLU A 266 3.93 -0.42 6.44
C GLU A 266 5.13 0.00 7.31
N PRO A 267 4.96 0.91 8.30
CA PRO A 267 6.05 1.43 9.12
C PRO A 267 6.91 0.32 9.75
N PRO A 268 8.17 0.16 9.30
CA PRO A 268 9.03 -0.91 9.80
C PRO A 268 9.55 -0.53 11.20
N PRO A 269 9.78 -1.50 12.10
CA PRO A 269 10.22 -1.20 13.47
C PRO A 269 11.71 -0.85 13.62
N GLY A 270 12.53 -1.04 12.58
CA GLY A 270 13.98 -0.92 12.70
C GLY A 270 14.54 -1.95 13.69
N PHE A 271 15.58 -1.62 14.47
CA PHE A 271 15.99 -2.48 15.60
C PHE A 271 15.10 -2.28 16.85
N ASN A 272 14.18 -1.31 16.82
CA ASN A 272 13.29 -1.01 17.94
C ASN A 272 12.01 -1.88 17.91
N PHE A 273 12.16 -3.19 18.13
CA PHE A 273 11.05 -4.16 18.19
C PHE A 273 10.23 -4.11 19.49
N ASP A 274 10.10 -2.95 20.12
CA ASP A 274 9.20 -2.80 21.27
C ASP A 274 7.75 -2.76 20.77
N LEU A 275 7.10 -3.92 20.77
CA LEU A 275 5.74 -4.08 20.23
C LEU A 275 4.70 -3.17 20.90
N ILE A 276 4.99 -2.66 22.10
CA ILE A 276 4.07 -1.83 22.88
C ILE A 276 4.43 -0.35 22.73
N ASP A 277 5.69 0.00 22.99
CA ASP A 277 6.13 1.39 23.11
C ASP A 277 6.75 1.97 21.84
N PHE A 278 6.98 1.16 20.79
CA PHE A 278 7.50 1.67 19.51
C PHE A 278 6.63 2.81 18.96
N SER A 279 5.31 2.61 18.90
CA SER A 279 4.44 3.60 18.26
C SER A 279 4.37 4.89 19.07
N SER A 280 4.28 4.80 20.40
CA SER A 280 4.29 6.00 21.27
C SER A 280 5.65 6.71 21.28
N SER A 281 6.74 5.98 21.09
CA SER A 281 8.10 6.51 21.17
C SER A 281 8.65 7.07 19.86
N LEU A 282 8.24 6.52 18.71
CA LEU A 282 8.83 6.83 17.41
C LEU A 282 7.78 7.18 16.36
N LEU A 283 6.75 6.34 16.21
CA LEU A 283 5.80 6.45 15.12
C LEU A 283 4.83 7.64 15.29
N TYR A 284 4.12 7.72 16.41
CA TYR A 284 3.20 8.83 16.67
C TYR A 284 3.92 10.18 16.77
N PRO A 285 5.14 10.30 17.34
CA PRO A 285 5.91 11.54 17.22
C PRO A 285 6.21 11.94 15.76
N LEU A 286 6.48 11.00 14.85
CA LEU A 286 6.58 11.30 13.42
C LEU A 286 5.24 11.80 12.86
N TYR A 287 4.16 11.06 13.09
CA TYR A 287 2.82 11.41 12.59
C TYR A 287 2.35 12.76 13.10
N THR A 288 2.56 13.03 14.39
CA THR A 288 2.23 14.30 15.04
C THR A 288 2.97 15.46 14.38
N ARG A 289 4.26 15.29 14.04
CA ARG A 289 5.05 16.33 13.37
C ARG A 289 4.58 16.57 11.93
N VAL A 290 4.22 15.53 11.18
CA VAL A 290 3.59 15.68 9.86
C VAL A 290 2.28 16.45 9.99
N ILE A 291 1.40 16.06 10.90
CA ILE A 291 0.12 16.74 11.12
C ILE A 291 0.33 18.20 11.54
N GLN A 292 1.26 18.49 12.44
CA GLN A 292 1.62 19.84 12.85
C GLN A 292 2.12 20.67 11.65
N ALA A 293 2.98 20.09 10.81
CA ALA A 293 3.52 20.72 9.63
C ALA A 293 2.44 21.08 8.59
N LEU A 294 1.46 20.18 8.38
CA LEU A 294 0.41 20.34 7.38
C LEU A 294 -0.77 21.20 7.87
N THR A 295 -1.18 21.01 9.12
CA THR A 295 -2.47 21.51 9.61
C THR A 295 -2.32 22.73 10.53
N GLY A 296 -1.14 22.92 11.12
CA GLY A 296 -0.89 23.93 12.16
C GLY A 296 -1.47 23.57 13.54
N VAL A 297 -2.16 22.44 13.71
CA VAL A 297 -2.63 21.94 15.02
C VAL A 297 -1.41 21.69 15.92
N ARG A 298 -1.43 22.21 17.15
CA ARG A 298 -0.27 22.22 18.06
C ARG A 298 -0.41 21.35 19.31
N ASP A 299 -1.60 20.83 19.57
CA ASP A 299 -1.88 19.99 20.74
C ASP A 299 -1.49 20.64 22.08
N GLY A 300 -1.63 21.97 22.17
CA GLY A 300 -1.31 22.76 23.36
C GLY A 300 0.18 23.10 23.56
N LEU A 301 1.05 22.72 22.61
CA LEU A 301 2.50 22.95 22.71
C LEU A 301 2.93 24.27 22.04
N PRO A 302 4.02 24.92 22.53
CA PRO A 302 4.65 26.04 21.83
C PRO A 302 5.31 25.58 20.53
N THR A 303 5.60 26.49 19.60
CA THR A 303 6.31 26.15 18.36
C THR A 303 7.78 25.85 18.64
N CYS A 304 8.32 24.78 18.05
CA CYS A 304 9.74 24.52 18.10
C CYS A 304 10.55 25.60 17.36
N PRO A 305 11.76 25.95 17.85
CA PRO A 305 12.69 26.77 17.09
C PRO A 305 13.03 26.12 15.75
N SER A 306 13.16 26.90 14.68
CA SER A 306 13.55 26.38 13.36
C SER A 306 14.92 25.69 13.35
N SER A 307 15.79 26.01 14.30
CA SER A 307 17.09 25.34 14.48
C SER A 307 16.99 23.96 15.15
N GLN A 308 15.84 23.62 15.74
CA GLN A 308 15.59 22.35 16.42
C GLN A 308 14.11 21.96 16.31
N PRO A 309 13.61 21.73 15.08
CA PRO A 309 12.17 21.61 14.82
C PRO A 309 11.55 20.31 15.38
N ASN A 310 12.39 19.33 15.74
CA ASN A 310 12.00 17.97 16.12
C ASN A 310 12.06 17.68 17.65
N SER A 311 12.10 18.71 18.50
CA SER A 311 12.08 18.50 19.96
C SER A 311 10.72 17.98 20.45
N ARG A 312 10.72 17.19 21.52
CA ARG A 312 9.49 16.63 22.14
C ARG A 312 8.72 17.63 23.01
N ASP A 313 9.37 18.73 23.40
CA ASP A 313 8.79 19.71 24.33
C ASP A 313 8.02 20.84 23.60
N CYS A 314 7.91 20.75 22.28
CA CYS A 314 7.27 21.75 21.43
C CYS A 314 6.65 21.07 20.19
N ALA A 315 5.73 21.77 19.54
CA ALA A 315 5.13 21.35 18.28
C ALA A 315 6.01 21.73 17.10
N TYR A 316 6.13 20.82 16.13
CA TYR A 316 6.78 21.06 14.86
C TYR A 316 6.24 22.34 14.20
N PRO A 317 7.09 23.16 13.56
CA PRO A 317 6.63 24.36 12.87
C PRO A 317 5.58 24.03 11.80
N SER A 318 4.48 24.78 11.75
CA SER A 318 3.61 24.77 10.57
C SER A 318 4.44 25.18 9.35
N LEU A 319 4.28 24.45 8.25
CA LEU A 319 4.96 24.75 6.99
C LEU A 319 4.10 25.61 6.05
N GLY A 320 3.06 26.23 6.62
CA GLY A 320 2.16 27.17 5.93
C GLY A 320 1.19 26.48 4.97
N VAL A 321 1.03 25.16 5.05
CA VAL A 321 0.01 24.43 4.27
C VAL A 321 -1.37 24.80 4.80
N GLU A 322 -1.58 24.75 6.11
CA GLU A 322 -2.85 25.08 6.78
C GLU A 322 -4.04 24.27 6.20
N ASP A 323 -3.80 22.99 5.94
CA ASP A 323 -4.79 22.05 5.46
C ASP A 323 -5.57 21.47 6.64
N ASN A 324 -6.84 21.85 6.77
CA ASN A 324 -7.70 21.42 7.87
C ASN A 324 -8.91 20.61 7.39
N ARG A 325 -8.88 20.14 6.13
CA ARG A 325 -10.00 19.44 5.49
C ARG A 325 -9.66 18.02 5.11
N HIS A 326 -8.44 17.79 4.62
CA HIS A 326 -8.03 16.47 4.17
C HIS A 326 -7.90 15.49 5.33
N LEU A 327 -8.20 14.23 5.05
CA LEU A 327 -7.96 13.14 5.99
C LEU A 327 -6.44 12.90 6.11
N ILE A 328 -5.99 12.52 7.30
CA ILE A 328 -4.63 12.03 7.51
C ILE A 328 -4.71 10.55 7.86
N PHE A 329 -4.19 9.74 6.96
CA PHE A 329 -4.14 8.28 7.08
C PHE A 329 -2.83 7.91 7.77
N PHE A 330 -2.92 7.02 8.76
CA PHE A 330 -1.77 6.58 9.52
C PHE A 330 -1.87 5.09 9.80
N GLU A 331 -0.77 4.39 9.51
CA GLU A 331 -0.68 2.95 9.65
C GLU A 331 -0.17 2.56 11.06
N PRO A 332 -0.47 1.35 11.54
CA PRO A 332 0.24 0.77 12.69
C PRO A 332 1.65 0.33 12.30
N MET A 333 2.43 -0.12 13.28
CA MET A 333 3.66 -0.86 12.97
C MET A 333 3.36 -2.05 12.04
N ALA A 334 4.17 -2.25 11.00
CA ALA A 334 3.98 -3.28 9.96
C ALA A 334 3.83 -4.70 10.50
N ILE A 335 4.36 -4.97 11.70
CA ILE A 335 4.23 -6.27 12.38
C ILE A 335 2.77 -6.70 12.54
N ARG A 336 1.81 -5.75 12.52
CA ARG A 336 0.38 -6.06 12.52
C ARG A 336 0.02 -7.04 11.41
N ASN A 337 0.67 -7.02 10.25
CA ASN A 337 0.40 -7.95 9.14
C ASN A 337 0.58 -9.43 9.53
N GLN A 338 1.42 -9.71 10.54
CA GLN A 338 1.67 -11.07 11.02
C GLN A 338 0.64 -11.51 12.05
N PHE A 339 -0.02 -10.56 12.72
CA PHE A 339 -0.88 -10.81 13.86
C PHE A 339 -2.33 -10.38 13.64
N ASP A 340 -2.68 -9.60 12.62
CA ASP A 340 -4.00 -8.97 12.47
C ASP A 340 -4.45 -8.15 13.71
N VAL A 341 -3.53 -7.82 14.60
CA VAL A 341 -3.73 -6.99 15.79
C VAL A 341 -2.44 -6.24 16.09
N SER A 342 -2.56 -4.98 16.49
CA SER A 342 -1.45 -4.20 16.99
C SER A 342 -1.35 -4.30 18.51
N PHE A 343 -0.16 -4.58 19.01
CA PHE A 343 0.14 -4.55 20.44
C PHE A 343 0.54 -3.15 20.93
N GLN A 344 0.58 -2.18 20.02
CA GLN A 344 0.99 -0.82 20.33
C GLN A 344 0.04 -0.15 21.32
N ASN A 345 0.53 0.88 22.00
CA ASN A 345 -0.33 1.76 22.78
C ASN A 345 -1.30 2.53 21.86
N SER A 346 -2.53 2.05 21.70
CA SER A 346 -3.59 2.72 20.94
C SER A 346 -4.22 3.82 21.80
N ALA A 347 -3.74 5.05 21.65
CA ALA A 347 -4.23 6.22 22.36
C ALA A 347 -4.20 7.46 21.43
N PRO A 348 -5.04 8.49 21.67
CA PRO A 348 -5.01 9.70 20.86
C PRO A 348 -3.65 10.39 20.99
N PHE A 349 -3.02 10.69 19.86
CA PHE A 349 -1.70 11.34 19.81
C PHE A 349 -1.75 12.78 19.29
N THR A 350 -2.92 13.24 18.83
CA THR A 350 -3.15 14.61 18.37
C THR A 350 -4.62 14.99 18.55
N SER A 351 -4.92 16.30 18.49
CA SER A 351 -6.25 16.89 18.49
C SER A 351 -6.80 17.16 17.09
N TYR A 352 -6.02 16.89 16.03
CA TYR A 352 -6.52 16.95 14.66
C TYR A 352 -7.67 15.94 14.48
N PRO A 353 -8.86 16.35 14.01
CA PRO A 353 -10.04 15.50 14.06
C PRO A 353 -10.19 14.56 12.86
N ASN A 354 -9.52 14.84 11.73
CA ASN A 354 -9.72 14.11 10.47
C ASN A 354 -8.72 12.96 10.33
N LEU A 355 -8.64 12.09 11.34
CA LEU A 355 -7.73 10.95 11.39
C LEU A 355 -8.39 9.68 10.86
N VAL A 356 -7.64 8.91 10.08
CA VAL A 356 -8.03 7.58 9.63
C VAL A 356 -6.92 6.60 9.94
N PHE A 357 -7.23 5.59 10.76
CA PHE A 357 -6.34 4.47 10.99
C PHE A 357 -6.38 3.54 9.78
N SER A 358 -5.23 3.27 9.19
CA SER A 358 -5.12 2.57 7.92
C SER A 358 -4.32 1.26 7.99
N PRO A 359 -4.82 0.22 8.69
CA PRO A 359 -4.12 -1.04 8.73
C PRO A 359 -4.24 -1.80 7.41
N HIS A 360 -3.24 -2.63 7.11
CA HIS A 360 -3.37 -3.68 6.12
C HIS A 360 -4.03 -4.93 6.72
N VAL A 361 -4.71 -5.70 5.88
CA VAL A 361 -5.36 -6.96 6.25
C VAL A 361 -4.94 -8.06 5.28
N TYR A 362 -3.95 -8.85 5.73
CA TYR A 362 -3.37 -9.97 5.00
C TYR A 362 -3.62 -11.31 5.73
N THR A 363 -4.82 -11.46 6.30
CA THR A 363 -5.28 -12.67 7.00
C THR A 363 -5.06 -13.92 6.13
N HIS A 364 -4.35 -14.90 6.68
CA HIS A 364 -3.90 -16.13 6.02
C HIS A 364 -2.96 -15.95 4.83
N ILE A 365 -2.32 -14.79 4.71
CA ILE A 365 -1.36 -14.47 3.63
C ILE A 365 0.01 -14.10 4.23
N PHE A 366 0.04 -13.14 5.13
CA PHE A 366 1.26 -12.77 5.88
C PHE A 366 1.18 -13.10 7.37
N THR A 367 0.01 -13.56 7.82
CA THR A 367 -0.19 -13.93 9.22
C THR A 367 0.69 -15.12 9.61
N ILE A 368 0.98 -15.21 10.91
CA ILE A 368 1.94 -16.17 11.47
C ILE A 368 1.64 -17.62 11.07
N ASP A 369 0.40 -17.94 10.78
CA ASP A 369 0.02 -19.26 10.33
C ASP A 369 0.63 -19.64 8.97
N GLN A 370 0.80 -18.67 8.06
CA GLN A 370 1.57 -18.88 6.84
C GLN A 370 3.06 -19.06 7.12
N VAL A 371 3.63 -18.29 8.06
CA VAL A 371 5.02 -18.46 8.53
C VAL A 371 5.25 -19.88 9.07
N LEU A 372 4.25 -20.42 9.77
CA LEU A 372 4.26 -21.78 10.33
C LEU A 372 3.86 -22.88 9.31
N GLY A 373 3.57 -22.52 8.06
CA GLY A 373 3.18 -23.46 7.00
C GLY A 373 1.80 -24.11 7.21
N LEU A 374 0.90 -23.45 7.95
CA LEU A 374 -0.46 -23.91 8.20
C LEU A 374 -1.41 -23.43 7.08
N PRO A 375 -2.32 -24.28 6.58
CA PRO A 375 -3.22 -23.91 5.49
C PRO A 375 -4.35 -22.99 5.95
N ALA A 376 -4.74 -22.04 5.09
CA ALA A 376 -5.85 -21.10 5.33
C ALA A 376 -7.21 -21.77 5.62
N THR A 377 -7.43 -23.01 5.17
CA THR A 377 -8.74 -23.69 5.23
C THR A 377 -9.03 -24.45 6.53
N ASN A 378 -8.06 -24.58 7.44
CA ASN A 378 -8.23 -25.36 8.68
C ASN A 378 -7.36 -24.81 9.82
N ASN A 379 -7.32 -23.48 9.96
CA ASN A 379 -6.39 -22.82 10.86
C ASN A 379 -6.98 -22.44 12.21
N ILE A 380 -6.08 -22.40 13.19
CA ILE A 380 -6.33 -22.00 14.57
C ILE A 380 -6.14 -20.48 14.74
N TYR A 381 -5.36 -19.86 13.84
CA TYR A 381 -5.04 -18.43 13.85
C TYR A 381 -4.89 -17.89 12.41
N PRO A 382 -5.31 -16.64 12.13
CA PRO A 382 -6.25 -15.85 12.93
C PRO A 382 -7.57 -16.61 13.15
N PRO A 383 -8.30 -16.35 14.26
CA PRO A 383 -9.48 -17.15 14.61
C PRO A 383 -10.64 -16.97 13.63
N SER A 384 -10.63 -15.90 12.83
CA SER A 384 -11.55 -15.65 11.71
C SER A 384 -11.03 -14.46 10.89
N TYR A 385 -11.54 -14.27 9.67
CA TYR A 385 -11.31 -13.04 8.90
C TYR A 385 -11.86 -11.79 9.62
N ASP A 386 -12.90 -11.93 10.46
CA ASP A 386 -13.47 -10.81 11.23
C ASP A 386 -12.51 -10.26 12.28
N PHE A 387 -11.52 -11.06 12.71
CA PHE A 387 -10.57 -10.70 13.75
C PHE A 387 -9.81 -9.43 13.38
N ALA A 388 -9.26 -9.36 12.17
CA ALA A 388 -8.45 -8.24 11.69
C ALA A 388 -9.22 -6.92 11.65
N PHE A 389 -10.51 -6.95 11.27
CA PHE A 389 -11.36 -5.76 11.22
C PHE A 389 -11.86 -5.36 12.60
N THR A 390 -12.17 -6.35 13.44
CA THR A 390 -12.63 -6.11 14.81
C THR A 390 -11.55 -5.41 15.63
N THR A 391 -10.31 -5.90 15.57
CA THR A 391 -9.16 -5.29 16.24
C THR A 391 -8.86 -3.90 15.67
N ALA A 392 -8.87 -3.73 14.35
CA ALA A 392 -8.69 -2.43 13.70
C ALA A 392 -9.69 -1.38 14.21
N ARG A 393 -10.97 -1.76 14.35
CA ARG A 393 -12.01 -0.87 14.89
C ARG A 393 -11.75 -0.49 16.34
N TYR A 394 -11.34 -1.45 17.19
CA TYR A 394 -11.00 -1.14 18.59
C TYR A 394 -9.78 -0.23 18.72
N GLU A 395 -8.74 -0.48 17.91
CA GLU A 395 -7.53 0.34 17.82
C GLU A 395 -7.88 1.77 17.40
N ALA A 396 -8.61 1.92 16.29
CA ALA A 396 -9.02 3.23 15.78
C ALA A 396 -9.93 4.00 16.74
N ASN A 397 -10.90 3.33 17.38
CA ASN A 397 -11.77 3.95 18.38
C ASN A 397 -10.97 4.48 19.58
N ALA A 398 -9.98 3.72 20.06
CA ALA A 398 -9.10 4.17 21.14
C ALA A 398 -8.29 5.41 20.72
N MET A 399 -7.95 5.55 19.44
CA MET A 399 -7.23 6.69 18.86
C MET A 399 -8.14 7.83 18.36
N LYS A 400 -9.47 7.69 18.44
CA LYS A 400 -10.47 8.62 17.87
C LYS A 400 -10.33 8.81 16.35
N ALA A 401 -10.05 7.73 15.63
CA ALA A 401 -9.90 7.71 14.18
C ALA A 401 -11.00 6.87 13.52
N ALA A 402 -11.28 7.16 12.24
CA ALA A 402 -12.01 6.23 11.38
C ALA A 402 -11.10 5.06 10.95
N VAL A 403 -11.64 4.07 10.23
CA VAL A 403 -10.85 2.96 9.65
C VAL A 403 -11.02 2.93 8.13
N LEU A 404 -9.91 2.77 7.41
CA LEU A 404 -9.88 2.36 6.01
C LEU A 404 -8.80 1.28 5.87
N VAL A 405 -9.11 0.11 5.30
CA VAL A 405 -8.07 -0.90 5.03
C VAL A 405 -7.34 -0.55 3.74
N THR A 406 -6.13 -0.02 3.85
CA THR A 406 -5.39 0.54 2.71
C THR A 406 -4.69 -0.51 1.85
N GLU A 407 -4.51 -1.73 2.35
CA GLU A 407 -4.18 -2.88 1.53
C GLU A 407 -4.83 -4.17 2.03
N PHE A 408 -5.30 -4.95 1.07
CA PHE A 408 -5.66 -6.36 1.21
C PHE A 408 -5.60 -7.00 -0.18
N GLY A 409 -5.50 -8.32 -0.23
CA GLY A 409 -5.41 -9.05 -1.50
C GLY A 409 -4.44 -10.20 -1.35
N GLY A 410 -4.21 -10.92 -2.44
CA GLY A 410 -3.37 -12.11 -2.43
C GLY A 410 -3.34 -12.79 -3.79
N ALA A 411 -2.76 -13.98 -3.85
CA ALA A 411 -2.72 -14.78 -5.07
C ALA A 411 -4.12 -15.18 -5.55
N ALA A 412 -4.44 -14.93 -6.82
CA ALA A 412 -5.77 -15.12 -7.40
C ALA A 412 -6.31 -16.55 -7.35
N HIS A 413 -5.43 -17.54 -7.32
CA HIS A 413 -5.84 -18.94 -7.19
C HIS A 413 -6.43 -19.25 -5.79
N LEU A 414 -6.22 -18.38 -4.80
CA LEU A 414 -6.78 -18.46 -3.45
C LEU A 414 -8.03 -17.61 -3.25
N ASP A 415 -8.53 -16.91 -4.27
CA ASP A 415 -9.63 -15.94 -4.12
C ASP A 415 -10.90 -16.57 -3.50
N ASN A 416 -11.19 -17.84 -3.80
CA ASN A 416 -12.32 -18.58 -3.23
C ASN A 416 -12.17 -18.90 -1.73
N ILE A 417 -11.04 -18.56 -1.11
CA ILE A 417 -10.75 -18.76 0.31
C ILE A 417 -10.43 -17.41 0.96
N THR A 418 -9.36 -16.74 0.51
CA THR A 418 -8.81 -15.56 1.17
C THR A 418 -9.50 -14.27 0.76
N LEU A 419 -9.75 -14.07 -0.54
CA LEU A 419 -10.41 -12.86 -1.02
C LEU A 419 -11.88 -12.80 -0.56
N ILE A 420 -12.64 -13.86 -0.76
CA ILE A 420 -14.05 -13.89 -0.34
C ILE A 420 -14.19 -13.75 1.18
N GLY A 421 -13.37 -14.46 1.97
CA GLY A 421 -13.39 -14.36 3.43
C GLY A 421 -13.10 -12.95 3.93
N THR A 422 -12.13 -12.28 3.32
CA THR A 422 -11.76 -10.90 3.65
C THR A 422 -12.86 -9.92 3.26
N ILE A 423 -13.44 -10.02 2.06
CA ILE A 423 -14.51 -9.11 1.61
C ILE A 423 -15.76 -9.28 2.47
N GLU A 424 -16.18 -10.50 2.78
CA GLU A 424 -17.33 -10.71 3.66
C GLU A 424 -17.10 -10.14 5.06
N ALA A 425 -15.86 -10.19 5.57
CA ALA A 425 -15.50 -9.57 6.85
C ALA A 425 -15.46 -8.02 6.76
N GLN A 426 -15.02 -7.45 5.63
CA GLN A 426 -15.11 -6.02 5.34
C GLN A 426 -16.56 -5.54 5.38
N GLU A 427 -17.48 -6.27 4.73
CA GLU A 427 -18.91 -5.96 4.71
C GLU A 427 -19.52 -5.97 6.11
N ARG A 428 -19.27 -7.03 6.90
CA ARG A 428 -19.74 -7.11 8.30
C ARG A 428 -19.17 -6.00 9.19
N SER A 429 -18.01 -5.49 8.84
CA SER A 429 -17.32 -4.45 9.62
C SER A 429 -17.62 -3.03 9.14
N LEU A 430 -18.30 -2.88 8.00
CA LEU A 430 -18.62 -1.59 7.35
C LEU A 430 -17.37 -0.74 7.07
N VAL A 431 -16.27 -1.40 6.70
CA VAL A 431 -14.98 -0.76 6.43
C VAL A 431 -14.69 -0.78 4.93
N GLY A 432 -14.37 0.39 4.38
CA GLY A 432 -13.88 0.51 3.01
C GLY A 432 -12.43 0.03 2.87
N SER A 433 -12.01 -0.26 1.65
CA SER A 433 -10.68 -0.81 1.41
C SER A 433 -10.10 -0.47 0.04
N THR A 434 -8.78 -0.66 -0.12
CA THR A 434 -8.09 -0.63 -1.42
C THR A 434 -7.36 -1.94 -1.64
N MET A 435 -7.60 -2.57 -2.80
CA MET A 435 -7.07 -3.90 -3.12
C MET A 435 -5.66 -3.80 -3.72
N TRP A 436 -4.74 -4.63 -3.22
CA TRP A 436 -3.44 -4.87 -3.81
C TRP A 436 -3.53 -6.00 -4.85
N SER A 437 -3.36 -5.74 -6.16
CA SER A 437 -3.15 -4.42 -6.79
C SER A 437 -3.94 -4.28 -8.09
N TRP A 438 -3.93 -3.09 -8.70
CA TRP A 438 -4.68 -2.85 -9.93
C TRP A 438 -4.15 -3.67 -11.12
N LYS A 439 -2.88 -3.50 -11.46
CA LYS A 439 -2.18 -4.18 -12.57
C LYS A 439 -0.76 -4.51 -12.14
N SER A 440 -0.23 -5.63 -12.63
CA SER A 440 1.17 -6.00 -12.48
C SER A 440 1.73 -6.49 -13.81
N ASN A 441 3.00 -6.22 -14.07
CA ASN A 441 3.73 -6.79 -15.20
C ASN A 441 4.34 -8.16 -14.89
N THR A 442 4.17 -8.68 -13.66
CA THR A 442 4.62 -10.04 -13.29
C THR A 442 3.46 -11.05 -13.31
N GLY A 443 3.76 -12.29 -13.72
CA GLY A 443 2.80 -13.40 -13.79
C GLY A 443 2.09 -13.56 -15.15
N THR A 444 2.23 -14.71 -15.80
CA THR A 444 1.51 -15.07 -17.04
C THR A 444 0.77 -16.41 -16.82
N ASP A 445 -0.43 -16.71 -17.31
CA ASP A 445 -1.33 -16.04 -18.28
C ASP A 445 -2.81 -16.51 -18.13
N VAL A 446 -3.65 -16.17 -19.13
CA VAL A 446 -5.02 -16.60 -19.45
C VAL A 446 -5.33 -18.13 -19.48
N SER A 447 -4.41 -19.02 -19.08
CA SER A 447 -4.56 -20.48 -19.12
C SER A 447 -3.74 -21.31 -18.10
N GLY A 448 -3.01 -20.75 -17.12
CA GLY A 448 -2.21 -21.59 -16.20
C GLY A 448 -1.63 -20.93 -14.95
N GLU A 449 -2.34 -21.12 -13.84
CA GLU A 449 -2.05 -20.85 -12.42
C GLU A 449 -0.58 -20.67 -11.98
N LYS A 450 -0.18 -19.41 -11.71
CA LYS A 450 0.76 -18.99 -10.64
C LYS A 450 0.38 -17.59 -10.10
N ASP A 451 0.91 -17.24 -8.94
CA ASP A 451 0.48 -16.21 -7.95
C ASP A 451 0.22 -14.78 -8.48
N MET A 452 -0.89 -14.58 -9.18
CA MET A 452 -1.31 -13.25 -9.62
C MET A 452 -1.97 -12.47 -8.48
N TRP A 453 -1.40 -11.31 -8.10
CA TRP A 453 -1.99 -10.43 -7.10
C TRP A 453 -2.84 -9.31 -7.70
N SER A 454 -2.70 -9.01 -8.99
CA SER A 454 -3.42 -7.92 -9.63
C SER A 454 -4.87 -8.25 -10.02
N VAL A 455 -5.70 -7.22 -10.23
CA VAL A 455 -7.07 -7.36 -10.77
C VAL A 455 -7.05 -7.90 -12.21
N TYR A 456 -6.08 -7.43 -13.01
CA TYR A 456 -5.88 -7.86 -14.39
C TYR A 456 -4.83 -8.95 -14.49
N ALA A 457 -4.96 -9.81 -15.50
CA ALA A 457 -3.89 -10.71 -15.89
C ALA A 457 -2.65 -9.91 -16.33
N GLY A 458 -1.46 -10.48 -16.13
CA GLY A 458 -0.22 -9.86 -16.53
C GLY A 458 -0.13 -9.71 -18.05
N PRO A 459 0.71 -8.79 -18.54
CA PRO A 459 0.93 -8.63 -19.97
C PRO A 459 1.59 -9.87 -20.56
N VAL A 460 1.31 -10.14 -21.83
CA VAL A 460 2.02 -11.17 -22.60
C VAL A 460 3.11 -10.52 -23.45
N MET A 461 4.22 -11.22 -23.64
CA MET A 461 5.28 -10.79 -24.56
C MET A 461 4.95 -11.26 -25.98
N ILE A 462 4.76 -10.32 -26.91
CA ILE A 462 4.57 -10.62 -28.33
C ILE A 462 5.72 -9.99 -29.12
N ASN A 463 6.53 -10.81 -29.79
CA ASN A 463 7.68 -10.38 -30.57
C ASN A 463 8.64 -9.42 -29.81
N GLY A 464 8.86 -9.69 -28.52
CA GLY A 464 9.73 -8.86 -27.67
C GLY A 464 9.13 -7.51 -27.24
N THR A 465 7.86 -7.25 -27.57
CA THR A 465 7.12 -6.08 -27.10
C THR A 465 6.11 -6.49 -26.04
N MET A 466 6.20 -5.86 -24.87
CA MET A 466 5.24 -6.07 -23.80
C MET A 466 3.90 -5.47 -24.18
N GLN A 467 2.86 -6.30 -24.21
CA GLN A 467 1.50 -5.86 -24.48
C GLN A 467 0.91 -5.13 -23.25
N PRO A 468 -0.22 -4.42 -23.39
CA PRO A 468 -1.02 -4.03 -22.23
C PRO A 468 -1.36 -5.23 -21.35
N SER A 469 -1.69 -4.98 -20.08
CA SER A 469 -2.18 -6.03 -19.18
C SER A 469 -3.30 -6.84 -19.84
N GLY A 470 -3.32 -8.15 -19.60
CA GLY A 470 -4.34 -9.05 -20.10
C GLY A 470 -5.73 -8.76 -19.52
N PRO A 471 -6.75 -9.58 -19.82
CA PRO A 471 -8.11 -9.33 -19.32
C PRO A 471 -8.20 -9.40 -17.80
N ILE A 472 -9.27 -8.82 -17.24
CA ILE A 472 -9.62 -9.01 -15.83
C ILE A 472 -9.79 -10.50 -15.50
N LEU A 473 -9.31 -10.90 -14.32
CA LEU A 473 -9.49 -12.26 -13.83
C LEU A 473 -10.96 -12.45 -13.43
N LYS A 474 -11.70 -13.29 -14.17
CA LYS A 474 -13.16 -13.42 -14.01
C LYS A 474 -13.61 -13.87 -12.62
N ALA A 475 -12.87 -14.78 -11.99
CA ALA A 475 -13.15 -15.22 -10.62
C ALA A 475 -13.01 -14.06 -9.62
N ARG A 476 -12.01 -13.20 -9.81
CA ARG A 476 -11.76 -12.02 -9.00
C ARG A 476 -12.78 -10.91 -9.23
N GLU A 477 -13.12 -10.64 -10.49
CA GLU A 477 -14.16 -9.67 -10.88
C GLU A 477 -15.48 -9.96 -10.15
N ARG A 478 -15.86 -11.24 -10.05
CA ARG A 478 -17.07 -11.68 -9.32
C ARG A 478 -17.09 -11.22 -7.86
N PHE A 479 -15.92 -11.18 -7.21
CA PHE A 479 -15.81 -10.82 -5.81
C PHE A 479 -15.69 -9.32 -5.58
N ILE A 480 -15.03 -8.57 -6.47
CA ILE A 480 -14.69 -7.15 -6.26
C ILE A 480 -15.67 -6.17 -6.95
N SER A 481 -16.36 -6.60 -8.00
CA SER A 481 -17.35 -5.78 -8.73
C SER A 481 -18.74 -6.06 -8.18
N ARG A 482 -19.11 -5.35 -7.11
CA ARG A 482 -20.29 -5.64 -6.26
C ARG A 482 -21.30 -4.50 -6.27
N ILE A 483 -22.55 -4.80 -5.94
CA ILE A 483 -23.51 -3.77 -5.53
C ILE A 483 -23.09 -3.27 -4.14
N TYR A 484 -22.97 -1.97 -3.94
CA TYR A 484 -22.62 -1.40 -2.64
C TYR A 484 -23.23 -0.02 -2.42
N PRO A 485 -23.46 0.39 -1.16
CA PRO A 485 -23.89 1.74 -0.85
C PRO A 485 -22.72 2.71 -1.06
N ARG A 486 -22.75 3.45 -2.16
CA ARG A 486 -21.70 4.42 -2.51
C ARG A 486 -21.70 5.64 -1.58
N ALA A 487 -22.89 6.05 -1.12
CA ALA A 487 -23.05 7.08 -0.09
C ALA A 487 -24.36 6.83 0.66
N VAL A 488 -24.31 6.81 1.99
CA VAL A 488 -25.48 6.55 2.84
C VAL A 488 -25.93 7.87 3.47
N TRP A 489 -27.22 8.17 3.38
CA TRP A 489 -27.81 9.30 4.09
C TRP A 489 -28.24 8.87 5.48
N GLY A 490 -27.40 9.18 6.47
CA GLY A 490 -27.55 8.70 7.84
C GLY A 490 -26.44 7.72 8.20
N GLU A 491 -26.72 6.84 9.16
CA GLU A 491 -25.81 5.81 9.64
C GLU A 491 -26.13 4.47 8.96
N LEU A 492 -25.12 3.87 8.33
CA LEU A 492 -25.19 2.50 7.82
C LEU A 492 -25.08 1.52 8.99
N LEU A 493 -26.06 0.63 9.14
CA LEU A 493 -26.09 -0.35 10.23
C LEU A 493 -25.54 -1.71 9.80
N ASP A 494 -25.88 -2.12 8.58
CA ASP A 494 -25.34 -3.30 7.92
C ASP A 494 -25.58 -3.23 6.41
N PHE A 495 -24.78 -3.96 5.64
CA PHE A 495 -25.12 -4.37 4.28
C PHE A 495 -24.48 -5.72 3.96
N SER A 496 -25.01 -6.38 2.93
CA SER A 496 -24.43 -7.61 2.40
C SER A 496 -24.67 -7.70 0.91
N TYR A 497 -23.69 -8.24 0.19
CA TYR A 497 -23.83 -8.63 -1.21
C TYR A 497 -23.56 -10.11 -1.41
N ASP A 498 -24.52 -10.82 -1.99
CA ASP A 498 -24.36 -12.21 -2.38
C ASP A 498 -23.79 -12.28 -3.80
N THR A 499 -22.58 -12.81 -3.94
CA THR A 499 -21.87 -12.91 -5.23
C THR A 499 -22.40 -13.99 -6.15
N ASP A 500 -23.17 -14.94 -5.63
CA ASP A 500 -23.74 -16.06 -6.39
C ASP A 500 -25.07 -15.67 -7.00
N TYR A 501 -25.92 -14.99 -6.21
CA TYR A 501 -27.24 -14.53 -6.62
C TYR A 501 -27.27 -13.05 -7.05
N GLN A 502 -26.14 -12.35 -6.95
CA GLN A 502 -26.03 -10.91 -7.23
C GLN A 502 -27.07 -10.06 -6.50
N SER A 503 -27.41 -10.50 -5.27
CA SER A 503 -28.44 -9.86 -4.43
C SER A 503 -27.79 -8.98 -3.38
N PHE A 504 -28.43 -7.85 -3.08
CA PHE A 504 -27.94 -6.86 -2.14
C PHE A 504 -29.01 -6.50 -1.13
N THR A 505 -28.62 -6.33 0.13
CA THR A 505 -29.44 -5.69 1.14
C THR A 505 -28.61 -4.73 1.98
N MET A 506 -29.24 -3.66 2.44
CA MET A 506 -28.68 -2.75 3.43
C MET A 506 -29.74 -2.29 4.42
N ASN A 507 -29.32 -2.02 5.65
CA ASN A 507 -30.11 -1.36 6.67
C ASN A 507 -29.38 -0.10 7.15
N ALA A 508 -30.12 0.98 7.34
CA ALA A 508 -29.56 2.25 7.78
C ALA A 508 -30.60 3.05 8.59
N VAL A 509 -30.14 4.07 9.30
CA VAL A 509 -31.00 5.00 10.03
C VAL A 509 -30.65 6.43 9.65
N ALA A 510 -31.67 7.24 9.35
CA ALA A 510 -31.51 8.65 9.05
C ALA A 510 -32.14 9.51 10.15
N ASP A 511 -31.62 10.72 10.34
CA ASP A 511 -32.19 11.74 11.24
C ASP A 511 -33.04 12.79 10.50
N ALA A 512 -32.95 12.83 9.17
CA ALA A 512 -33.60 13.84 8.34
C ALA A 512 -33.83 13.31 6.90
N ALA A 513 -34.58 14.07 6.10
CA ALA A 513 -34.80 13.76 4.70
C ALA A 513 -33.51 13.94 3.87
N GLY A 514 -33.30 13.09 2.87
CA GLY A 514 -32.12 13.12 2.00
C GLY A 514 -32.05 11.96 1.03
N THR A 515 -30.85 11.65 0.53
CA THR A 515 -30.65 10.67 -0.56
C THR A 515 -29.49 9.73 -0.27
N THR A 516 -29.76 8.42 -0.32
CA THR A 516 -28.73 7.36 -0.34
C THR A 516 -28.43 6.98 -1.79
N LEU A 517 -27.16 6.76 -2.12
CA LEU A 517 -26.68 6.34 -3.43
C LEU A 517 -26.18 4.89 -3.38
N ILE A 518 -26.70 4.03 -4.24
CA ILE A 518 -26.27 2.64 -4.37
C ILE A 518 -25.75 2.43 -5.80
N TYR A 519 -24.53 1.90 -5.92
CA TYR A 519 -23.94 1.57 -7.21
C TYR A 519 -24.26 0.12 -7.58
N ILE A 520 -24.63 -0.14 -8.84
CA ILE A 520 -24.81 -1.48 -9.40
C ILE A 520 -23.86 -1.64 -10.60
N PRO A 521 -22.87 -2.55 -10.54
CA PRO A 521 -21.90 -2.72 -11.61
C PRO A 521 -22.49 -3.35 -12.88
N PRO A 522 -21.81 -3.24 -14.04
CA PRO A 522 -22.21 -3.87 -15.29
C PRO A 522 -22.27 -5.41 -15.21
N ILE A 523 -21.49 -6.04 -14.32
CA ILE A 523 -21.50 -7.51 -14.15
C ILE A 523 -22.84 -8.03 -13.63
N VAL A 524 -23.66 -7.19 -12.98
CA VAL A 524 -25.02 -7.53 -12.57
C VAL A 524 -25.95 -7.36 -13.77
N SER A 525 -25.99 -8.34 -14.66
CA SER A 525 -26.72 -8.19 -15.92
C SER A 525 -28.25 -8.23 -15.74
N GLY A 526 -28.97 -7.63 -16.69
CA GLY A 526 -30.43 -7.73 -16.75
C GLY A 526 -31.19 -6.74 -15.85
N THR A 527 -32.49 -6.99 -15.69
CA THR A 527 -33.38 -6.14 -14.88
C THR A 527 -33.24 -6.50 -13.40
N VAL A 528 -33.14 -5.49 -12.55
CA VAL A 528 -33.16 -5.64 -11.09
C VAL A 528 -34.49 -5.15 -10.52
N LYS A 529 -34.97 -5.80 -9.46
CA LYS A 529 -36.06 -5.30 -8.61
C LYS A 529 -35.44 -4.61 -7.40
N ILE A 530 -35.90 -3.39 -7.13
CA ILE A 530 -35.48 -2.60 -5.97
C ILE A 530 -36.68 -2.51 -5.03
N ALA A 531 -36.51 -2.98 -3.80
CA ALA A 531 -37.47 -2.83 -2.73
C ALA A 531 -36.86 -1.89 -1.68
N ALA A 532 -37.61 -0.87 -1.29
CA ALA A 532 -37.24 0.05 -0.22
C ALA A 532 -38.36 0.07 0.83
N SER A 533 -38.00 0.13 2.11
CA SER A 533 -38.97 0.15 3.20
C SER A 533 -38.54 1.06 4.34
N GLY A 534 -39.46 1.33 5.27
CA GLY A 534 -39.24 2.25 6.40
C GLY A 534 -39.25 3.72 5.96
N ALA A 535 -38.18 4.45 6.29
CA ALA A 535 -38.02 5.85 5.91
C ALA A 535 -37.73 6.04 4.41
N ALA A 536 -37.37 4.98 3.68
CA ALA A 536 -37.21 4.99 2.23
C ALA A 536 -38.55 4.71 1.51
N GLU A 537 -38.85 5.47 0.46
CA GLU A 537 -40.11 5.35 -0.31
C GLU A 537 -39.88 5.14 -1.79
N GLU A 538 -39.16 6.09 -2.40
CA GLU A 538 -39.00 6.22 -3.82
C GLU A 538 -37.56 5.90 -4.19
N HIS A 539 -37.40 5.35 -5.38
CA HIS A 539 -36.10 5.21 -6.00
C HIS A 539 -36.18 5.63 -7.45
N ASP A 540 -35.11 6.27 -7.92
CA ASP A 540 -34.81 6.42 -9.33
C ASP A 540 -33.49 5.74 -9.64
N MET A 541 -33.36 5.22 -10.85
CA MET A 541 -32.18 4.51 -11.30
C MET A 541 -31.71 5.12 -12.60
N THR A 542 -30.48 5.62 -12.60
CA THR A 542 -29.80 6.06 -13.82
C THR A 542 -29.00 4.89 -14.37
N VAL A 543 -29.21 4.56 -15.65
CA VAL A 543 -28.36 3.62 -16.40
C VAL A 543 -27.30 4.44 -17.13
N ASN A 544 -26.04 4.18 -16.82
CA ASN A 544 -24.90 4.88 -17.43
C ASN A 544 -24.51 4.23 -18.77
N PRO A 545 -23.77 4.93 -19.65
CA PRO A 545 -23.33 4.40 -20.94
C PRO A 545 -22.47 3.12 -20.87
N ASP A 546 -21.80 2.86 -19.74
CA ASP A 546 -21.04 1.62 -19.51
C ASP A 546 -21.90 0.47 -18.92
N ASN A 547 -23.23 0.65 -18.88
CA ASN A 547 -24.23 -0.23 -18.26
C ASN A 547 -24.14 -0.35 -16.73
N SER A 548 -23.27 0.41 -16.06
CA SER A 548 -23.38 0.60 -14.61
C SER A 548 -24.66 1.36 -14.29
N ARG A 549 -25.19 1.19 -13.09
CA ARG A 549 -26.35 1.94 -12.62
C ARG A 549 -26.07 2.64 -11.30
N LEU A 550 -26.64 3.82 -11.14
CA LEU A 550 -26.71 4.53 -9.88
C LEU A 550 -28.16 4.60 -9.44
N VAL A 551 -28.47 4.02 -8.28
CA VAL A 551 -29.79 4.06 -7.66
C VAL A 551 -29.77 5.15 -6.60
N ASN A 552 -30.67 6.13 -6.76
CA ASN A 552 -30.95 7.14 -5.75
C ASN A 552 -32.14 6.67 -4.91
N ILE A 553 -31.93 6.47 -3.61
CA ILE A 553 -32.98 6.11 -2.65
C ILE A 553 -33.35 7.36 -1.87
N ARG A 554 -34.61 7.79 -1.99
CA ARG A 554 -35.12 8.96 -1.29
C ARG A 554 -35.56 8.60 0.12
N ILE A 555 -35.00 9.30 1.11
CA ILE A 555 -35.32 9.18 2.52
C ILE A 555 -36.24 10.33 2.93
N ARG A 556 -37.41 10.02 3.51
CA ARG A 556 -38.45 11.02 3.84
C ARG A 556 -38.13 11.90 5.04
N GLY A 557 -37.35 11.39 5.99
CA GLY A 557 -37.22 11.97 7.31
C GLY A 557 -36.56 10.99 8.27
N ALA A 558 -36.62 11.31 9.57
CA ALA A 558 -36.02 10.47 10.60
C ALA A 558 -36.62 9.06 10.63
N GLY A 559 -35.78 8.03 10.75
CA GLY A 559 -36.19 6.65 10.92
C GLY A 559 -35.25 5.64 10.25
N ALA A 560 -35.42 4.37 10.63
CA ALA A 560 -34.74 3.26 9.99
C ALA A 560 -35.31 3.01 8.58
N TYR A 561 -34.45 2.59 7.66
CA TYR A 561 -34.82 2.16 6.33
C TYR A 561 -33.99 0.97 5.86
N GLN A 562 -34.59 0.18 4.99
CA GLN A 562 -33.96 -0.97 4.36
C GLN A 562 -34.10 -0.85 2.85
N VAL A 563 -33.06 -1.28 2.13
CA VAL A 563 -33.07 -1.39 0.67
C VAL A 563 -32.61 -2.77 0.28
N THR A 564 -33.33 -3.41 -0.64
CA THR A 564 -33.00 -4.71 -1.21
C THR A 564 -32.99 -4.61 -2.74
N ILE A 565 -31.97 -5.18 -3.38
CA ILE A 565 -31.83 -5.23 -4.84
C ILE A 565 -31.60 -6.68 -5.25
N VAL A 566 -32.43 -7.20 -6.15
CA VAL A 566 -32.33 -8.58 -6.66
C VAL A 566 -32.49 -8.63 -8.18
N PRO A 567 -31.76 -9.50 -8.91
CA PRO A 567 -32.06 -9.79 -10.31
C PRO A 567 -33.47 -10.40 -10.48
N VAL A 568 -34.16 -10.10 -11.59
CA VAL A 568 -35.48 -10.67 -11.90
C VAL A 568 -35.36 -12.16 -12.26
N GLY A 569 -35.72 -13.07 -11.34
CA GLY A 569 -35.73 -14.52 -11.57
C GLY A 569 -35.51 -15.37 -10.33
N ASP A 570 -34.89 -14.81 -9.29
CA ASP A 570 -34.51 -15.51 -8.07
C ASP A 570 -35.18 -14.96 -6.81
N ALA A 571 -35.26 -15.79 -5.76
CA ALA A 571 -35.77 -15.42 -4.45
C ALA A 571 -34.65 -14.86 -3.56
N VAL A 572 -35.02 -14.02 -2.58
CA VAL A 572 -34.10 -13.60 -1.50
C VAL A 572 -33.75 -14.83 -0.66
N HIS A 573 -32.47 -15.20 -0.59
CA HIS A 573 -32.01 -16.30 0.24
C HIS A 573 -31.47 -15.78 1.58
N PRO A 574 -31.90 -16.34 2.73
CA PRO A 574 -31.34 -15.97 4.03
C PRO A 574 -29.90 -16.48 4.17
N LEU A 575 -29.04 -15.61 4.71
CA LEU A 575 -27.62 -15.85 4.93
C LEU A 575 -27.37 -16.98 5.94
N LYS A 576 -26.37 -17.83 5.66
CA LYS A 576 -25.80 -18.77 6.62
C LYS A 576 -24.69 -18.07 7.40
N ALA A 577 -24.93 -17.74 8.66
CA ALA A 577 -23.86 -17.45 9.60
C ALA A 577 -23.07 -18.74 9.86
N LYS A 578 -21.77 -18.70 9.62
CA LYS A 578 -20.85 -19.78 10.00
C LYS A 578 -20.13 -19.34 11.26
N GLU A 579 -20.51 -19.92 12.40
CA GLU A 579 -19.72 -19.78 13.62
C GLU A 579 -18.40 -20.56 13.50
N MET A 580 -17.32 -19.99 14.01
CA MET A 580 -16.04 -20.67 14.16
C MET A 580 -15.56 -20.64 15.62
N SER A 581 -15.03 -21.78 16.04
CA SER A 581 -14.58 -22.10 17.39
C SER A 581 -13.18 -21.56 17.68
N VAL A 582 -12.99 -21.17 18.94
CA VAL A 582 -11.75 -20.61 19.48
C VAL A 582 -10.86 -21.70 20.05
N GLU A 583 -9.61 -21.82 19.59
CA GLU A 583 -8.53 -22.43 20.38
C GLU A 583 -7.11 -22.05 19.89
N GLY A 584 -6.77 -20.74 19.80
CA GLY A 584 -5.47 -20.25 19.30
C GLY A 584 -4.53 -19.55 20.30
N ALA A 585 -4.91 -19.44 21.57
CA ALA A 585 -4.17 -18.63 22.54
C ALA A 585 -2.79 -19.19 22.93
N SER A 586 -2.59 -20.51 22.87
CA SER A 586 -1.32 -21.14 23.28
C SER A 586 -0.20 -20.88 22.26
N LEU A 587 -0.52 -21.00 20.96
CA LEU A 587 0.44 -20.79 19.87
C LEU A 587 0.91 -19.33 19.83
N MET A 588 -0.03 -18.39 19.97
CA MET A 588 0.25 -16.96 20.02
C MET A 588 1.22 -16.60 21.15
N LYS A 589 1.05 -17.20 22.33
CA LYS A 589 1.92 -16.94 23.48
C LYS A 589 3.36 -17.39 23.25
N GLU A 590 3.57 -18.52 22.59
CA GLU A 590 4.90 -19.06 22.28
C GLU A 590 5.61 -18.19 21.23
N VAL A 591 4.93 -17.86 20.14
CA VAL A 591 5.45 -16.98 19.08
C VAL A 591 5.81 -15.60 19.65
N MET A 592 4.92 -14.99 20.43
CA MET A 592 5.17 -13.69 21.06
C MET A 592 6.36 -13.73 22.02
N GLY A 593 6.57 -14.85 22.71
CA GLY A 593 7.77 -15.07 23.54
C GLY A 593 9.07 -15.09 22.73
N ALA A 594 9.05 -15.69 21.54
CA ALA A 594 10.18 -15.72 20.62
C ALA A 594 10.49 -14.31 20.07
N TYR A 595 9.47 -13.58 19.58
CA TYR A 595 9.63 -12.18 19.14
C TYR A 595 10.16 -11.27 20.24
N ALA A 596 9.64 -11.37 21.46
CA ALA A 596 10.12 -10.59 22.59
C ALA A 596 11.58 -10.89 22.95
N SER A 597 12.03 -12.14 22.75
CA SER A 597 13.41 -12.54 22.97
C SER A 597 14.33 -12.03 21.86
N LEU A 598 13.92 -12.15 20.60
CA LEU A 598 14.61 -11.58 19.44
C LEU A 598 14.75 -10.05 19.57
N ALA A 599 13.67 -9.36 19.93
CA ALA A 599 13.64 -7.91 20.14
C ALA A 599 14.71 -7.46 21.15
N LYS A 600 14.87 -8.18 22.26
CA LYS A 600 15.91 -7.86 23.28
C LYS A 600 17.32 -8.03 22.73
N VAL A 601 17.56 -9.07 21.93
CA VAL A 601 18.87 -9.31 21.32
C VAL A 601 19.18 -8.24 20.28
N LEU A 602 18.23 -7.94 19.38
CA LEU A 602 18.34 -6.87 18.39
C LEU A 602 18.61 -5.51 19.03
N ALA A 603 17.88 -5.17 20.09
CA ALA A 603 18.11 -3.93 20.84
C ALA A 603 19.53 -3.88 21.46
N SER A 604 20.06 -5.01 21.91
CA SER A 604 21.41 -5.08 22.55
C SER A 604 22.58 -4.90 21.58
N ILE A 605 22.36 -5.19 20.29
CA ILE A 605 23.38 -5.10 19.24
C ILE A 605 23.22 -3.88 18.33
N LYS A 606 22.12 -3.13 18.47
CA LYS A 606 21.82 -1.92 17.70
C LYS A 606 23.03 -0.98 17.58
N GLY A 607 23.26 -0.48 16.37
CA GLY A 607 24.39 0.40 16.03
C GLY A 607 25.78 -0.23 16.16
N GLN A 608 25.87 -1.55 16.37
CA GLN A 608 27.14 -2.26 16.57
C GLN A 608 27.23 -3.48 15.63
N PRO A 609 27.51 -3.28 14.33
CA PRO A 609 27.65 -4.39 13.37
C PRO A 609 28.69 -5.44 13.80
N SER A 610 29.72 -5.04 14.56
CA SER A 610 30.72 -5.94 15.13
C SER A 610 30.15 -6.97 16.12
N LYS A 611 28.93 -6.74 16.64
CA LYS A 611 28.21 -7.66 17.52
C LYS A 611 27.27 -8.61 16.78
N LEU A 612 27.29 -8.63 15.44
CA LEU A 612 26.56 -9.63 14.64
C LEU A 612 26.74 -11.06 15.17
N PRO A 613 27.94 -11.53 15.62
CA PRO A 613 28.09 -12.88 16.19
C PRO A 613 27.14 -13.19 17.37
N VAL A 614 26.76 -12.19 18.18
CA VAL A 614 25.82 -12.38 19.30
C VAL A 614 24.41 -12.73 18.79
N LEU A 615 23.99 -12.13 17.67
CA LEU A 615 22.74 -12.49 17.00
C LEU A 615 22.83 -13.90 16.42
N LEU A 616 23.95 -14.25 15.78
CA LEU A 616 24.15 -15.59 15.21
C LEU A 616 24.07 -16.69 16.28
N ASP A 617 24.70 -16.46 17.43
CA ASP A 617 24.64 -17.39 18.58
C ASP A 617 23.21 -17.55 19.11
N PHE A 618 22.42 -16.47 19.13
CA PHE A 618 21.01 -16.51 19.54
C PHE A 618 20.11 -17.23 18.52
N LEU A 619 20.26 -16.94 17.23
CA LEU A 619 19.51 -17.60 16.15
C LEU A 619 19.82 -19.10 16.08
N ALA A 620 21.04 -19.51 16.42
CA ALA A 620 21.42 -20.92 16.52
C ALA A 620 20.91 -21.62 17.79
N SER A 621 20.27 -20.89 18.72
CA SER A 621 19.81 -21.42 20.00
C SER A 621 18.39 -22.00 19.93
N ASP A 622 18.06 -22.83 20.92
CA ASP A 622 16.72 -23.40 21.08
C ASP A 622 15.61 -22.35 21.32
N ALA A 623 15.98 -21.11 21.63
CA ALA A 623 15.03 -20.02 21.91
C ALA A 623 14.24 -19.57 20.67
N MET A 624 14.76 -19.84 19.47
CA MET A 624 14.11 -19.46 18.20
C MET A 624 13.31 -20.58 17.56
N LYS A 625 13.41 -21.84 18.04
CA LYS A 625 12.69 -23.01 17.49
C LYS A 625 11.17 -22.84 17.23
N PRO A 626 10.42 -21.99 17.96
CA PRO A 626 9.02 -21.72 17.64
C PRO A 626 8.78 -20.94 16.35
N LEU A 627 9.79 -20.20 15.85
CA LEU A 627 9.86 -19.52 14.56
C LEU A 627 10.63 -20.41 13.57
#